data_AF-A0A3D3A9H9-F1
#
_entry.id   AF-A0A3D3A9H9-F1
#
_cell.length_a   1.000
_cell.length_b   1.000
_cell.length_c   1.000
_cell.angle_alpha   90.00
_cell.angle_beta   90.00
_cell.angle_gamma   90.00
#
_symmetry.space_group_name_H-M   'P 1'
#
loop_
_entity.id
_entity.type
_entity.pdbx_description
1 polymer ?
#
loop_
_entity_poly.entity_id
_entity_poly.type
_entity_poly.pdbx_seq_one_letter_code
_entity_poly.pdbx_strand_id
1 'polypeptide(L)' 'QNTNQGQVGVTQSLDILVQAAEGKGPEYMRLVLGYAGWGPGQLENEIQENAWLIIEADVKDVFDVDVEGLYKRLIGRLG' A
#
# COMPACT_ATOMS: atom_id res chain seq x y z
N GLN A 1 -25.01 6.97 -5.59
CA GLN A 1 -24.73 5.73 -4.83
C GLN A 1 -23.32 5.90 -4.29
N ASN A 2 -23.18 6.01 -2.98
CA ASN A 2 -22.02 6.58 -2.28
C ASN A 2 -20.88 5.56 -2.18
N THR A 3 -19.85 5.69 -3.02
CA THR A 3 -18.60 4.93 -2.86
C THR A 3 -17.71 5.66 -1.86
N ASN A 4 -17.82 5.30 -0.56
CA ASN A 4 -16.76 5.61 0.40
C ASN A 4 -15.54 4.76 0.04
N GLN A 5 -14.77 5.20 -0.95
CA GLN A 5 -13.42 4.69 -1.19
C GLN A 5 -12.58 5.20 -0.02
N GLY A 6 -12.10 4.30 0.84
CA GLY A 6 -11.23 4.66 1.94
C GLY A 6 -10.02 5.43 1.38
N GLN A 7 -9.76 6.62 1.92
CA GLN A 7 -8.66 7.46 1.46
C GLN A 7 -7.37 7.00 2.16
N VAL A 8 -6.32 6.72 1.38
CA VAL A 8 -4.97 6.44 1.91
C VAL A 8 -4.15 7.73 1.84
N GLY A 9 -3.45 8.04 2.92
CA GLY A 9 -2.51 9.16 2.99
C GLY A 9 -1.09 8.68 3.28
N VAL A 10 -0.10 9.44 2.81
CA VAL A 10 1.32 9.21 3.10
C VAL A 10 1.88 10.46 3.76
N THR A 11 2.65 10.28 4.83
CA THR A 11 3.32 11.36 5.55
C THR A 11 4.72 10.92 5.97
N GLN A 12 5.62 11.89 6.01
CA GLN A 12 6.97 11.74 6.56
C GLN A 12 7.15 12.54 7.86
N SER A 13 6.07 13.15 8.37
CA SER A 13 6.14 13.94 9.60
C SER A 13 6.26 13.03 10.83
N LEU A 14 7.24 13.33 11.67
CA LEU A 14 7.41 12.68 12.97
C LEU A 14 6.24 12.96 13.92
N ASP A 15 5.53 14.08 13.74
CA ASP A 15 4.40 14.47 14.59
C ASP A 15 3.29 13.42 14.57
N ILE A 16 3.07 12.76 13.43
CA ILE A 16 2.07 11.69 13.29
C ILE A 16 2.47 10.46 14.10
N LEU A 17 3.76 10.16 14.20
CA LEU A 17 4.26 9.05 15.03
C LEU A 17 4.08 9.35 16.52
N VAL A 18 4.31 10.59 16.95
CA VAL A 18 4.05 11.03 18.33
C VAL A 18 2.56 10.93 18.65
N GLN A 19 1.69 11.43 17.77
CA GLN A 19 0.24 11.35 17.97
C GLN A 19 -0.25 9.91 18.03
N ALA A 20 0.27 9.01 17.19
CA ALA A 20 -0.04 7.58 17.26
C ALA A 20 0.38 6.94 18.59
N ALA A 21 1.56 7.28 19.11
CA ALA A 21 2.01 6.80 20.42
C ALA A 21 1.11 7.29 21.57
N GLU A 22 0.48 8.46 21.42
CA GLU A 22 -0.51 9.00 22.36
C GLU A 22 -1.95 8.49 22.13
N GLY A 23 -2.17 7.60 21.15
CA GLY A 23 -3.50 7.11 20.79
C GLY A 23 -4.39 8.13 20.07
N LYS A 24 -3.80 9.21 19.54
CA LYS A 24 -4.47 10.27 18.77
C LYS A 24 -4.19 10.19 17.26
N GLY A 25 -3.48 9.16 16.82
CA GLY A 25 -3.17 8.89 15.42
C GLY A 25 -4.34 8.23 14.66
N PRO A 26 -4.16 7.95 13.35
CA PRO A 26 -5.14 7.19 12.58
C PRO A 26 -5.34 5.77 13.14
N GLU A 27 -6.53 5.21 12.92
CA GLU A 27 -6.89 3.85 13.34
C GLU A 27 -5.95 2.80 12.74
N TYR A 28 -5.58 2.97 11.46
CA TYR A 28 -4.63 2.12 10.77
C TYR A 28 -3.40 2.93 10.36
N MET A 29 -2.22 2.41 10.69
CA MET A 29 -0.93 2.99 10.31
C MET A 29 0.03 1.87 9.91
N ARG A 30 0.79 2.09 8.84
CA ARG A 30 1.90 1.23 8.43
C ARG A 30 3.15 2.09 8.28
N LEU A 31 4.17 1.78 9.08
CA LEU A 31 5.49 2.39 8.95
C LEU A 31 6.27 1.66 7.87
N VAL A 32 6.80 2.41 6.91
CA VAL A 32 7.66 1.90 5.84
C VAL A 32 9.00 2.62 5.87
N LEU A 33 10.09 1.88 5.60
CA LEU A 33 11.45 2.42 5.53
C LEU A 33 11.96 2.29 4.09
N GLY A 34 12.27 3.42 3.47
CA GLY A 34 12.61 3.49 2.06
C GLY A 34 11.40 3.46 1.14
N TYR A 35 11.66 3.47 -0.17
CA TYR A 35 10.63 3.41 -1.21
C TYR A 35 11.18 2.70 -2.44
N ALA A 36 10.30 2.09 -3.23
CA ALA A 36 10.61 1.66 -4.58
C ALA A 36 10.43 2.85 -5.53
N GLY A 37 11.44 3.13 -6.35
CA GLY A 37 11.43 4.22 -7.31
C GLY A 37 11.80 3.71 -8.70
N TRP A 38 11.22 4.33 -9.71
CA TRP A 38 11.46 4.01 -11.11
C TRP A 38 12.04 5.22 -11.83
N GLY A 39 12.98 4.97 -12.72
CA GLY A 39 13.43 5.95 -13.70
C GLY A 39 12.38 6.21 -14.79
N PRO A 40 12.61 7.20 -15.67
CA PRO A 40 11.68 7.53 -16.75
C PRO A 40 11.39 6.30 -17.65
N GLY A 41 10.12 5.92 -17.79
CA GLY A 41 9.67 4.80 -18.63
C GLY A 41 10.03 3.41 -18.11
N GLN A 42 10.71 3.29 -16.97
CA GLN A 42 11.19 2.00 -16.46
C GLN A 42 10.03 1.10 -16.05
N LEU A 43 9.05 1.63 -15.31
CA LEU A 43 7.90 0.86 -14.84
C LEU A 43 7.09 0.28 -16.01
N GLU A 44 6.84 1.09 -17.03
CA GLU A 44 6.10 0.68 -18.22
C GLU A 44 6.82 -0.45 -18.97
N ASN A 45 8.14 -0.35 -19.11
CA ASN A 45 8.95 -1.40 -19.73
C ASN A 45 8.90 -2.70 -18.91
N GLU A 46 9.07 -2.62 -17.58
CA GLU A 46 9.01 -3.80 -16.70
C GLU A 46 7.63 -4.49 -16.76
N ILE A 47 6.55 -3.71 -16.89
CA ILE A 47 5.20 -4.26 -17.10
C ILE A 47 5.11 -4.98 -18.45
N GLN A 48 5.63 -4.38 -19.54
CA GLN A 48 5.64 -5.01 -20.87
C GLN A 48 6.46 -6.30 -20.93
N GLU A 49 7.53 -6.38 -20.14
CA GLU A 49 8.36 -7.58 -19.99
C GLU A 49 7.73 -8.66 -19.11
N ASN A 50 6.49 -8.45 -18.61
CA ASN A 50 5.79 -9.33 -17.68
C ASN A 50 6.54 -9.52 -16.34
N ALA A 51 7.36 -8.54 -15.93
CA ALA A 51 8.03 -8.58 -14.64
C ALA A 51 7.08 -8.26 -13.48
N TRP A 52 5.97 -7.56 -13.75
CA TRP A 52 4.95 -7.19 -12.76
C TRP A 52 3.58 -7.74 -13.12
N LEU A 53 2.86 -8.19 -12.08
CA LEU A 53 1.43 -8.44 -12.13
C LEU A 53 0.71 -7.29 -11.44
N ILE A 54 -0.33 -6.74 -12.07
CA ILE A 54 -1.04 -5.55 -11.59
C ILE A 54 -2.46 -5.95 -11.19
N ILE A 55 -2.87 -5.51 -10.00
CA ILE A 55 -4.24 -5.63 -9.49
C ILE A 55 -4.73 -4.28 -8.97
N GLU A 56 -6.05 -4.12 -8.92
CA GLU A 56 -6.65 -2.97 -8.23
C GLU A 56 -6.35 -3.01 -6.74
N ALA A 57 -5.85 -1.90 -6.19
CA ALA A 57 -5.55 -1.77 -4.78
C ALA A 57 -6.82 -1.58 -3.94
N ASP A 58 -6.89 -2.21 -2.78
CA ASP A 58 -7.89 -1.98 -1.74
C ASP A 58 -7.17 -1.52 -0.45
N VAL A 59 -7.76 -0.57 0.27
CA VAL A 59 -7.23 -0.06 1.54
C VAL A 59 -6.98 -1.19 2.54
N LYS A 60 -7.84 -2.21 2.56
CA LYS A 60 -7.69 -3.35 3.45
C LYS A 60 -6.41 -4.15 3.17
N ASP A 61 -5.96 -4.20 1.91
CA ASP A 61 -4.74 -4.91 1.53
C ASP A 61 -3.49 -4.13 1.98
N VAL A 62 -3.58 -2.80 1.97
CA VAL A 62 -2.50 -1.89 2.43
C VAL A 62 -2.28 -1.98 3.93
N PHE A 63 -3.30 -2.32 4.73
CA PHE A 63 -3.20 -2.41 6.19
C PHE A 63 -3.39 -3.83 6.74
N ASP A 64 -3.34 -4.85 5.87
CA ASP A 64 -3.45 -6.25 6.27
C ASP A 64 -2.35 -6.64 7.28
N VAL A 65 -2.72 -7.35 8.33
CA VAL A 65 -1.80 -7.80 9.38
C VAL A 65 -1.10 -9.10 9.03
N ASP A 66 -1.68 -9.92 8.14
CA ASP A 66 -1.09 -11.17 7.69
C ASP A 66 -0.24 -10.93 6.43
N VAL A 67 0.99 -10.47 6.66
CA VAL A 67 1.98 -10.18 5.62
C VAL A 67 2.35 -11.43 4.83
N GLU A 68 2.47 -12.59 5.48
CA GLU A 68 2.88 -13.83 4.83
C GLU A 68 1.81 -14.35 3.87
N GLY A 69 0.53 -14.28 4.28
CA GLY A 69 -0.59 -14.70 3.44
C GLY A 69 -1.01 -13.68 2.39
N LEU A 70 -0.61 -12.41 2.53
CA LEU A 70 -1.05 -11.32 1.67
C LEU A 70 -0.76 -11.61 0.20
N TYR A 71 0.48 -11.96 -0.13
CA TYR A 71 0.88 -12.24 -1.52
C TYR A 71 0.01 -13.34 -2.15
N LYS A 72 -0.18 -14.45 -1.43
CA LYS A 72 -0.99 -15.58 -1.92
C LYS A 72 -2.45 -15.17 -2.15
N ARG A 73 -3.04 -14.37 -1.26
CA ARG A 73 -4.41 -13.86 -1.42
C ARG A 73 -4.53 -12.92 -2.63
N LEU A 74 -3.56 -12.02 -2.81
CA LEU A 74 -3.56 -11.05 -3.90
C LEU A 74 -3.38 -11.72 -5.27
N ILE A 75 -2.45 -12.67 -5.39
CA ILE A 75 -2.27 -13.44 -6.62
C ILE A 75 -3.54 -14.23 -6.97
N GLY A 76 -4.23 -14.82 -5.98
CA GLY A 76 -5.50 -15.52 -6.22
C GLY A 76 -6.63 -14.64 -6.76
N ARG A 77 -6.53 -13.30 -6.69
CA ARG A 77 -7.51 -12.39 -7.30
C ARG A 77 -7.34 -12.25 -8.82
N LEU A 78 -6.19 -12.66 -9.36
CA LEU A 78 -5.91 -12.62 -10.80
C LEU A 78 -6.47 -13.83 -11.56
N GLY A 79 -6.90 -14.89 -10.86
CA GLY A 79 -7.45 -16.12 -11.44
C GLY A 79 -7.03 -17.37 -10.68
#